data_AF-A0AAN7ZPL1-F1
#
_entry.id   AF-A0AAN7ZPL1-F1
#
_cell.length_a   1.000
_cell.length_b   1.000
_cell.length_c   1.000
_cell.angle_alpha   90.00
_cell.angle_beta   90.00
_cell.angle_gamma   90.00
#
_symmetry.space_group_name_H-M   'P 1'
#
loop_
_entity.id
_entity.type
_entity.pdbx_description
1 polymer ?
#
loop_
_entity_poly.entity_id
_entity_poly.type
_entity_poly.pdbx_seq_one_letter_code
_entity_poly.pdbx_strand_id
1 'polypeptide(L)'
;MNAITMSQEQFNELIQGIRGEFRNDPLPTLREGGNFARCTARFAGKKDQDVNAFIATIEIYKECAQISDTIALKGLPLLLEDLAATW
;
A
#
# COMPACT_ATOMS: atom_id res chain seq x y z
N MET A 1 -25.77 -32.41 -2.78
CA MET A 1 -24.58 -31.55 -2.71
C MET A 1 -23.90 -31.84 -1.40
N ASN A 2 -22.69 -32.40 -1.40
CA ASN A 2 -21.93 -32.62 -0.17
C ASN A 2 -21.24 -31.31 0.20
N ALA A 3 -21.63 -30.72 1.33
CA ALA A 3 -20.90 -29.58 1.88
C ALA A 3 -19.55 -30.08 2.38
N ILE A 4 -18.45 -29.59 1.78
CA ILE A 4 -17.11 -29.85 2.31
C ILE A 4 -16.98 -28.99 3.58
N THR A 5 -17.14 -29.61 4.74
CA THR A 5 -16.96 -28.96 6.04
C THR A 5 -15.60 -29.36 6.60
N MET A 6 -14.76 -28.37 6.90
CA MET A 6 -13.48 -28.60 7.55
C MET A 6 -13.70 -29.12 8.98
N SER A 7 -12.93 -30.13 9.41
CA SER A 7 -13.05 -30.64 10.78
C SER A 7 -12.45 -29.65 11.79
N GLN A 8 -12.82 -29.79 13.07
CA GLN A 8 -12.28 -28.93 14.13
C GLN A 8 -10.77 -29.13 14.32
N GLU A 9 -10.27 -30.35 14.09
CA GLU A 9 -8.83 -30.61 14.13
C GLU A 9 -8.11 -29.87 13.00
N GLN A 10 -8.64 -29.94 11.78
CA GLN A 10 -8.09 -29.22 10.63
C GLN A 10 -8.13 -27.69 10.83
N PHE A 11 -9.17 -27.16 11.46
CA PHE A 11 -9.22 -25.75 11.84
C PHE A 11 -8.12 -25.38 12.84
N ASN A 12 -7.93 -26.21 13.86
CA ASN A 12 -6.92 -25.95 14.88
C ASN A 12 -5.50 -26.04 14.31
N GLU A 13 -5.23 -27.00 13.42
CA GLU A 13 -3.95 -27.11 12.70
C GLU A 13 -3.68 -25.88 11.83
N LEU A 14 -4.69 -25.40 11.10
CA LEU A 14 -4.58 -24.16 10.32
C LEU A 14 -4.24 -22.95 11.20
N ILE A 15 -4.96 -22.78 12.32
CA ILE A 15 -4.71 -21.68 13.26
C ILE A 15 -3.30 -21.76 13.86
N GLN A 16 -2.79 -22.96 14.15
CA GLN A 16 -1.43 -23.14 14.64
C GLN A 16 -0.38 -22.85 13.56
N GLY A 17 -0.60 -23.28 12.32
CA GLY A 17 0.26 -22.97 11.18
C GLY A 17 0.38 -21.46 10.94
N ILE A 18 -0.76 -20.75 10.93
CA ILE A 18 -0.80 -19.29 10.81
C ILE A 18 -0.01 -18.62 11.96
N ARG A 19 -0.13 -19.11 13.20
CA ARG A 19 0.61 -18.57 14.35
C ARG A 19 2.11 -18.89 14.32
N GLY A 20 2.51 -19.97 13.64
CA GLY A 20 3.91 -20.38 13.47
C GLY A 20 4.66 -19.49 12.49
N GLU A 21 4.01 -19.01 11.42
CA GLU A 21 4.63 -18.11 10.43
C GLU A 21 4.88 -16.69 10.96
N PHE A 22 4.21 -16.27 12.05
CA PHE A 22 4.40 -14.96 12.67
C PHE A 22 5.30 -14.97 13.91
N ARG A 23 5.99 -16.08 14.19
CA ARG A 23 6.89 -16.20 15.34
C ARG A 23 8.28 -16.59 14.84
N ASN A 24 9.21 -15.65 14.94
CA ASN A 24 10.66 -15.78 14.74
C ASN A 24 11.24 -15.22 13.42
N ASP A 25 10.65 -14.17 12.84
CA ASP A 25 11.52 -13.17 12.23
C ASP A 25 11.98 -12.21 13.33
N PRO A 26 13.28 -11.88 13.45
CA PRO A 26 13.67 -10.73 14.24
C PRO A 26 12.85 -9.55 13.74
N LEU A 27 12.20 -8.85 14.68
CA LEU A 27 11.42 -7.63 14.46
C LEU A 27 12.01 -6.88 13.26
N PRO A 28 11.28 -6.63 12.16
CA PRO A 28 11.85 -5.86 11.06
C PRO A 28 12.27 -4.52 11.66
N THR A 29 13.58 -4.34 11.75
CA THR A 29 14.22 -3.20 12.41
C THR A 29 14.07 -1.91 11.61
N LEU A 30 13.30 -1.95 10.53
CA LEU A 30 12.61 -0.84 9.91
C LEU A 30 11.27 -1.41 9.46
N ARG A 31 10.13 -0.83 9.84
CA ARG A 31 9.04 -0.79 8.86
C ARG A 31 9.66 -0.07 7.70
N GLU A 32 10.03 -0.78 6.63
CA GLU A 32 10.37 -0.13 5.37
C GLU A 32 9.20 0.82 5.11
N GLY A 33 9.44 2.13 5.22
CA GLY A 33 8.38 3.11 5.04
C GLY A 33 7.67 2.82 3.73
N GLY A 34 6.35 3.01 3.70
CA GLY A 34 5.59 2.72 2.49
C GLY A 34 6.09 3.52 1.29
N ASN A 35 5.55 3.20 0.13
CA ASN A 35 5.81 3.95 -1.10
C ASN A 35 4.51 4.10 -1.90
N PHE A 36 4.60 4.82 -3.03
CA PHE A 36 3.46 5.10 -3.88
C PHE A 36 3.07 3.97 -4.86
N ALA A 37 3.71 2.80 -4.83
CA ALA A 37 3.45 1.73 -5.81
C ALA A 37 2.00 1.23 -5.82
N ARG A 38 1.29 1.31 -4.69
CA ARG A 38 -0.14 0.94 -4.57
C ARG A 38 -1.08 2.15 -4.52
N CYS A 39 -0.57 3.37 -4.66
CA CYS A 39 -1.39 4.57 -4.76
C CYS A 39 -2.05 4.62 -6.13
N THR A 40 -3.36 4.87 -6.17
CA THR A 40 -4.16 4.94 -7.40
C THR A 40 -4.38 6.37 -7.90
N ALA A 41 -4.02 7.38 -7.11
CA ALA A 41 -4.13 8.78 -7.51
C ALA A 41 -3.19 9.08 -8.68
N ARG A 42 -3.67 9.82 -9.69
CA ARG A 42 -2.90 10.22 -10.87
C ARG A 42 -3.18 11.66 -11.24
N PHE A 43 -2.15 12.36 -11.72
CA PHE A 43 -2.26 13.73 -12.20
C PHE A 43 -1.66 13.87 -13.59
N ALA A 44 -2.48 14.25 -14.56
CA ALA A 44 -2.11 14.38 -15.96
C ALA A 44 -1.87 15.84 -16.38
N GLY A 45 -2.16 16.82 -15.51
CA GLY A 45 -2.01 18.25 -15.81
C GLY A 45 -3.10 18.81 -16.73
N LYS A 46 -4.28 18.17 -16.77
CA LYS A 46 -5.41 18.65 -17.58
C LYS A 46 -6.10 19.85 -16.90
N LYS A 47 -6.67 20.76 -17.69
CA LYS A 47 -7.30 22.00 -17.17
C LYS A 47 -8.49 21.75 -16.23
N ASP A 48 -9.14 20.61 -16.40
CA ASP A 48 -10.30 20.16 -15.63
C ASP A 48 -9.92 19.27 -14.42
N GLN A 49 -8.64 18.91 -14.28
CA GLN A 49 -8.16 18.20 -13.10
C GLN A 49 -7.85 19.18 -11.96
N ASP A 50 -8.44 18.92 -10.79
CA ASP A 50 -8.16 19.68 -9.59
C ASP A 50 -6.86 19.19 -8.93
N VAL A 51 -5.82 20.03 -9.03
CA VAL A 51 -4.51 19.77 -8.41
C VAL A 51 -4.59 19.68 -6.89
N ASN A 52 -5.47 20.45 -6.24
CA ASN A 52 -5.58 20.45 -4.78
C ASN A 52 -6.20 19.14 -4.29
N ALA A 53 -7.20 18.62 -5.01
CA ALA A 53 -7.79 17.32 -4.70
C ALA A 53 -6.78 16.18 -4.86
N PHE A 54 -5.92 16.25 -5.88
CA PHE A 54 -4.81 15.31 -6.05
C PHE A 54 -3.81 15.38 -4.89
N ILE A 55 -3.33 16.58 -4.54
CA ILE A 55 -2.38 16.79 -3.43
C ILE A 55 -2.94 16.25 -2.11
N ALA A 56 -4.18 16.62 -1.76
CA ALA A 56 -4.83 16.13 -0.54
C ALA A 56 -4.92 14.59 -0.51
N THR A 57 -5.24 13.96 -1.64
CA THR A 57 -5.32 12.50 -1.72
C THR A 57 -3.96 11.83 -1.48
N ILE A 58 -2.88 12.36 -2.07
CA ILE A 58 -1.55 11.76 -1.92
C ILE A 58 -0.95 12.03 -0.54
N GLU A 59 -1.30 13.15 0.11
CA GLU A 59 -0.93 13.45 1.50
C GLU A 59 -1.59 12.47 2.47
N ILE A 60 -2.90 12.23 2.32
CA ILE A 60 -3.62 11.22 3.12
C ILE A 60 -2.99 9.84 2.92
N TYR A 61 -2.71 9.46 1.66
CA TYR A 61 -2.06 8.18 1.38
C TYR A 61 -0.67 8.08 2.02
N LYS A 62 0.14 9.15 1.94
CA LYS A 62 1.47 9.24 2.54
C LYS A 62 1.42 9.01 4.05
N GLU A 63 0.46 9.62 4.74
CA GLU A 63 0.25 9.45 6.18
C GLU A 63 -0.16 8.00 6.52
N CYS A 64 -1.16 7.46 5.82
CA CYS A 64 -1.63 6.10 6.04
C CYS A 64 -0.56 5.03 5.77
N ALA A 65 0.24 5.22 4.72
CA ALA A 65 1.31 4.30 4.33
C ALA A 65 2.65 4.58 5.04
N GLN A 66 2.70 5.58 5.92
CA GLN A 66 3.91 5.99 6.65
C GLN A 66 5.12 6.21 5.73
N ILE A 67 4.89 6.91 4.61
CA ILE A 67 5.92 7.22 3.62
C ILE A 67 6.77 8.38 4.14
N SER A 68 8.09 8.20 4.20
CA SER A 68 9.01 9.28 4.57
C SER A 68 9.09 10.36 3.48
N ASP A 69 9.41 11.59 3.85
CA ASP A 69 9.55 12.70 2.88
C ASP A 69 10.54 12.38 1.76
N THR A 70 11.67 11.73 2.09
CA THR A 70 12.68 11.32 1.12
C THR A 70 12.12 10.32 0.10
N ILE A 71 11.31 9.35 0.54
CA ILE A 71 10.69 8.36 -0.37
C ILE A 71 9.53 9.00 -1.15
N ALA A 72 8.75 9.87 -0.50
CA ALA A 72 7.65 10.59 -1.14
C ALA A 72 8.18 11.45 -2.29
N LEU A 73 9.25 12.22 -2.07
CA LEU A 73 9.86 13.04 -3.10
C LEU A 73 10.37 12.21 -4.29
N LYS A 74 11.03 11.07 -4.02
CA LYS A 74 11.52 10.15 -5.06
C LYS A 74 10.39 9.43 -5.80
N GLY A 75 9.27 9.17 -5.13
CA GLY A 75 8.13 8.45 -5.67
C GLY A 75 7.07 9.32 -6.35
N LEU A 76 7.14 10.65 -6.18
CA LEU A 76 6.20 11.60 -6.78
C LEU A 76 6.04 11.41 -8.30
N PRO A 77 7.10 11.16 -9.09
CA PRO A 77 6.97 10.93 -10.54
C PRO A 77 6.11 9.71 -10.91
N LEU A 78 5.92 8.73 -10.00
CA LEU A 78 5.06 7.56 -10.25
C LEU A 78 3.56 7.92 -10.31
N LEU A 79 3.20 9.12 -9.87
CA LEU A 79 1.82 9.60 -9.81
C LEU A 79 1.48 10.56 -10.96
N LEU A 80 2.48 10.91 -11.79
CA LEU A 80 2.33 11.85 -12.89
C LEU A 80 2.09 11.09 -14.20
N GLU A 81 1.21 11.65 -15.03
CA GLU A 81 0.87 11.12 -16.36
C GLU A 81 0.89 12.25 -17.40
N ASP A 82 0.87 11.88 -18.68
CA ASP A 82 0.76 12.81 -19.83
C ASP A 82 1.67 14.06 -19.73
N LEU A 83 1.06 15.24 -19.77
CA LEU A 83 1.74 16.53 -19.75
C LEU A 83 2.54 16.73 -18.46
N ALA A 84 1.98 16.32 -17.32
CA ALA A 84 2.61 16.49 -16.02
C ALA A 84 3.86 15.61 -15.86
N ALA A 85 3.93 14.46 -16.52
CA ALA A 85 5.11 13.58 -16.49
C ALA A 85 6.29 14.11 -17.31
N THR A 86 6.04 15.05 -18.23
CA THR A 86 7.05 15.61 -19.15
C THR A 86 7.58 16.98 -18.71
N TRP A 87 6.82 17.68 -17.86
CA TRP A 87 7.03 19.10 -17.55
C TRP A 87 8.20 19.37 -16.59
#